data_AF-A0A7X9BZ98-F1
#
_entry.id   AF-A0A7X9BZ98-F1
#
_cell.length_a   1.000
_cell.length_b   1.000
_cell.length_c   1.000
_cell.angle_alpha   90.00
_cell.angle_beta   90.00
_cell.angle_gamma   90.00
#
_symmetry.space_group_name_H-M   'P 1'
#
loop_
_entity.id
_entity.type
_entity.pdbx_description
1 polymer ?
#
loop_
_entity_poly.entity_id
_entity_poly.type
_entity_poly.pdbx_seq_one_letter_code
_entity_poly.pdbx_strand_id
1 'polypeptide(L)'
;MDIFQAFDNAYGGHDFQIDSDMYLTKENLLQGQDIYKNGKLVASTKPNPLGGVDLFNPENKLIVSTHENVMEGQNVLSGTGEPLGFTTQDATGTTFHDLSGALSMHLEQGNASTILSFQDPLSHVDSYVLPTLIL
;
A
#
# COMPACT_ATOMS: atom_id res chain seq x y z
N MET A 1 -14.22 10.59 -9.41
CA MET A 1 -12.76 10.47 -9.35
C MET A 1 -12.48 10.27 -7.90
N ASP A 2 -12.16 9.03 -7.53
CA ASP A 2 -12.00 8.68 -6.13
C ASP A 2 -10.63 9.19 -5.70
N ILE A 3 -10.59 10.03 -4.67
CA ILE A 3 -9.34 10.59 -4.18
C ILE A 3 -8.80 9.65 -3.11
N PHE A 4 -7.68 9.00 -3.39
CA PHE A 4 -6.90 8.26 -2.40
C PHE A 4 -5.70 9.11 -1.98
N GLN A 5 -5.57 9.37 -0.67
CA GLN A 5 -4.40 10.01 -0.09
C GLN A 5 -3.96 9.22 1.14
N ALA A 6 -2.65 9.06 1.32
CA ALA A 6 -2.07 8.41 2.49
C ALA A 6 -1.04 9.34 3.13
N PHE A 7 -0.98 9.32 4.47
CA PHE A 7 -0.14 10.20 5.27
C PHE A 7 0.43 9.43 6.45
N ASP A 8 1.70 9.66 6.77
CA ASP A 8 2.30 9.10 7.98
C ASP A 8 1.62 9.67 9.23
N ASN A 9 1.36 8.81 10.21
CA ASN A 9 0.78 9.21 11.48
C ASN A 9 1.75 9.04 12.66
N ALA A 10 1.44 9.68 13.78
CA ALA A 10 2.27 9.67 14.98
C ALA A 10 2.34 8.30 15.70
N TYR A 11 1.64 7.28 15.18
CA TYR A 11 1.49 5.96 15.77
C TYR A 11 2.17 4.85 14.95
N GLY A 12 3.05 5.21 14.01
CA GLY A 12 3.81 4.24 13.21
C GLY A 12 2.99 3.57 12.11
N GLY A 13 1.89 4.18 11.69
CA GLY A 13 1.08 3.75 10.55
C GLY A 13 0.93 4.85 9.50
N HIS A 14 0.15 4.55 8.46
CA HIS A 14 -0.27 5.50 7.44
C HIS A 14 -1.79 5.70 7.55
N ASP A 15 -2.24 6.89 7.93
CA ASP A 15 -3.65 7.26 7.82
C ASP A 15 -3.97 7.47 6.34
N PHE A 16 -5.20 7.17 5.94
CA PHE A 16 -5.59 7.36 4.55
C PHE A 16 -7.00 7.92 4.43
N GLN A 17 -7.20 8.70 3.37
CA GLN A 17 -8.47 9.28 3.01
C GLN A 17 -8.92 8.67 1.68
N ILE A 18 -10.16 8.20 1.65
CA ILE A 18 -10.86 7.78 0.45
C ILE A 18 -12.04 8.72 0.31
N ASP A 19 -12.03 9.56 -0.72
CA ASP A 19 -13.00 10.63 -0.92
C ASP A 19 -13.08 11.58 0.27
N SER A 20 -14.17 11.53 1.05
CA SER A 20 -14.37 12.33 2.26
C SER A 20 -14.21 11.50 3.54
N ASP A 21 -13.96 10.20 3.41
CA ASP A 21 -13.85 9.29 4.53
C ASP A 21 -12.40 9.14 4.97
N MET A 22 -12.16 9.35 6.26
CA MET A 22 -10.83 9.26 6.85
C MET A 22 -10.70 7.96 7.66
N TYR A 23 -9.60 7.26 7.42
CA TYR A 23 -9.24 5.99 8.02
C TYR A 23 -7.94 6.16 8.80
N LEU A 24 -8.00 5.86 10.09
CA LEU A 24 -6.86 5.93 10.99
C LEU A 24 -6.21 4.57 11.11
N THR A 25 -4.88 4.51 11.11
CA THR A 25 -4.15 3.26 11.33
C THR A 25 -3.32 3.30 12.60
N LYS A 26 -3.16 2.13 13.22
CA LYS A 26 -2.31 1.96 14.40
C LYS A 26 -1.68 0.59 14.39
N GLU A 27 -0.39 0.51 14.72
CA GLU A 27 0.28 -0.77 14.85
C GLU A 27 -0.43 -1.65 15.90
N ASN A 28 -0.65 -2.91 15.55
CA ASN A 28 -1.29 -3.89 16.43
C ASN A 28 -0.26 -4.90 16.99
N LEU A 29 -0.68 -5.71 17.96
CA LEU A 29 0.21 -6.67 18.64
C LEU A 29 0.71 -7.82 17.74
N LEU A 30 0.27 -7.87 16.48
CA LEU A 30 0.59 -8.90 15.50
C LEU A 30 1.53 -8.38 14.39
N GLN A 31 2.21 -7.25 14.63
CA GLN A 31 3.14 -6.62 13.67
C GLN A 31 2.44 -6.17 12.37
N GLY A 32 1.13 -5.94 12.42
CA GLY A 32 0.37 -5.31 11.36
C GLY A 32 -0.31 -4.04 11.85
N GLN A 33 -1.39 -3.64 11.20
CA GLN A 33 -2.09 -2.37 11.46
C GLN A 33 -3.58 -2.63 11.73
N ASP A 34 -4.12 -2.03 12.79
CA ASP A 34 -5.56 -1.88 12.99
C ASP A 34 -6.04 -0.63 12.25
N ILE A 35 -7.15 -0.74 11.51
CA ILE A 35 -7.73 0.31 10.69
C ILE A 35 -9.07 0.74 11.32
N TYR A 36 -9.20 2.03 11.61
CA TYR A 36 -10.37 2.61 12.27
C TYR A 36 -11.06 3.63 11.38
N LYS A 37 -12.39 3.63 11.39
CA LYS A 37 -13.24 4.69 10.82
C LYS A 37 -14.18 5.20 11.89
N ASN A 38 -14.20 6.50 12.13
CA ASN A 38 -15.01 7.13 13.19
C ASN A 38 -14.82 6.47 14.57
N GLY A 39 -13.57 6.10 14.90
CA GLY A 39 -13.21 5.44 16.16
C GLY A 39 -13.60 3.97 16.27
N LYS A 40 -14.19 3.36 15.23
CA LYS A 40 -14.54 1.93 15.19
C LYS A 40 -13.55 1.15 14.35
N LEU A 41 -13.09 0.00 14.85
CA LEU A 41 -12.29 -0.95 14.08
C LEU A 41 -13.10 -1.44 12.86
N VAL A 42 -12.55 -1.26 11.66
CA VAL A 42 -13.16 -1.69 10.40
C VAL A 42 -12.36 -2.77 9.68
N ALA A 43 -11.06 -2.87 9.95
CA ALA A 43 -10.22 -3.96 9.47
C ALA A 43 -8.93 -4.04 10.29
N SER A 44 -8.19 -5.14 10.15
CA SER A 44 -6.84 -5.27 10.70
C SER A 44 -5.96 -6.06 9.75
N THR A 45 -4.66 -5.82 9.80
CA THR A 45 -3.67 -6.57 9.03
C THR A 45 -2.70 -7.31 9.95
N LYS A 46 -2.07 -8.36 9.40
CA LYS A 46 -0.87 -8.98 9.96
C LYS A 46 -0.04 -9.64 8.86
N PRO A 47 1.28 -9.78 9.03
CA PRO A 47 2.10 -10.59 8.13
C PRO A 47 1.61 -12.03 8.07
N ASN A 48 1.77 -12.68 6.91
CA ASN A 48 1.41 -14.07 6.70
C ASN A 48 2.64 -14.97 6.41
N PRO A 49 2.52 -16.31 6.53
CA PRO A 49 3.65 -17.22 6.33
C PRO A 49 4.22 -17.26 4.90
N LEU A 50 3.56 -16.63 3.93
CA LEU A 50 3.99 -16.57 2.53
C LEU A 50 4.79 -15.29 2.23
N GLY A 51 5.13 -14.50 3.26
CA GLY A 51 5.92 -13.28 3.10
C GLY A 51 5.11 -12.05 2.69
N GLY A 52 3.77 -12.14 2.65
CA GLY A 52 2.91 -10.98 2.42
C GLY A 52 2.07 -10.61 3.64
N VAL A 53 0.91 -10.00 3.39
CA VAL A 53 0.03 -9.45 4.42
C VAL A 53 -1.39 -9.98 4.24
N ASP A 54 -2.00 -10.37 5.35
CA ASP A 54 -3.42 -10.71 5.42
C ASP A 54 -4.24 -9.53 5.97
N LEU A 55 -5.41 -9.28 5.39
CA LEU A 55 -6.40 -8.30 5.83
C LEU A 55 -7.64 -9.02 6.37
N PHE A 56 -8.04 -8.69 7.59
CA PHE A 56 -9.18 -9.26 8.30
C PHE A 56 -10.28 -8.22 8.51
N ASN A 57 -11.53 -8.67 8.51
CA ASN A 57 -12.66 -7.86 8.95
C ASN A 57 -12.71 -7.77 10.49
N PRO A 58 -13.61 -6.96 11.08
CA PRO A 58 -13.72 -6.84 12.55
C PRO A 58 -14.16 -8.13 13.25
N GLU A 59 -14.67 -9.12 12.51
CA GLU A 59 -15.05 -10.45 13.00
C GLU A 59 -13.89 -11.45 12.88
N ASN A 60 -12.69 -10.97 12.54
CA ASN A 60 -11.47 -11.76 12.34
C ASN A 60 -11.57 -12.78 11.18
N LYS A 61 -12.41 -12.48 10.18
CA LYS A 61 -12.48 -13.24 8.93
C LYS A 61 -11.53 -12.63 7.90
N LEU A 62 -10.72 -13.48 7.27
CA LEU A 62 -9.84 -13.09 6.17
C LEU A 62 -10.66 -12.53 4.99
N ILE A 63 -10.27 -11.36 4.49
CA ILE A 63 -10.88 -10.68 3.34
C ILE A 63 -9.95 -10.71 2.13
N VAL A 64 -8.66 -10.40 2.35
CA VAL A 64 -7.63 -10.32 1.31
C VAL A 64 -6.33 -10.89 1.89
N SER A 65 -5.55 -11.55 1.04
CA SER A 65 -4.20 -12.01 1.35
C SER A 65 -3.27 -11.63 0.21
N THR A 66 -2.07 -11.14 0.53
CA THR A 66 -1.02 -10.92 -0.46
C THR A 66 0.15 -11.86 -0.23
N HIS A 67 0.91 -12.15 -1.27
CA HIS A 67 2.20 -12.84 -1.17
C HIS A 67 3.09 -12.51 -2.37
N GLU A 68 4.40 -12.63 -2.18
CA GLU A 68 5.37 -12.35 -3.25
C GLU A 68 5.11 -13.19 -4.50
N ASN A 69 5.39 -12.58 -5.67
CA ASN A 69 5.33 -13.24 -6.97
C ASN A 69 6.67 -13.17 -7.70
N VAL A 70 6.79 -13.91 -8.81
CA VAL A 70 8.04 -14.03 -9.59
C VAL A 70 8.45 -12.75 -10.33
N MET A 71 7.62 -11.71 -10.30
CA MET A 71 7.84 -10.41 -10.94
C MET A 71 8.19 -9.33 -9.90
N GLU A 72 8.73 -9.75 -8.75
CA GLU A 72 9.14 -8.90 -7.63
C GLU A 72 7.99 -8.07 -7.01
N GLY A 73 6.74 -8.34 -7.40
CA GLY A 73 5.54 -7.75 -6.83
C GLY A 73 4.79 -8.73 -5.93
N GLN A 74 3.49 -8.51 -5.80
CA GLN A 74 2.60 -9.26 -4.91
C GLN A 74 1.41 -9.82 -5.68
N ASN A 75 1.09 -11.10 -5.51
CA ASN A 75 -0.23 -11.61 -5.87
C ASN A 75 -1.25 -11.12 -4.84
N VAL A 76 -2.47 -10.85 -5.28
CA VAL A 76 -3.59 -10.46 -4.41
C VAL A 76 -4.67 -11.52 -4.52
N LEU A 77 -5.00 -12.13 -3.40
CA LEU A 77 -6.00 -13.18 -3.27
C LEU A 77 -7.15 -12.69 -2.39
N SER A 78 -8.36 -13.13 -2.70
CA SER A 78 -9.49 -13.02 -1.79
C SER A 78 -9.31 -13.92 -0.56
N GLY A 79 -10.11 -13.70 0.47
CA GLY A 79 -10.10 -14.54 1.66
C GLY A 79 -10.53 -15.99 1.45
N THR A 80 -11.04 -16.34 0.26
CA THR A 80 -11.32 -17.72 -0.15
C THR A 80 -10.20 -18.33 -1.02
N GLY A 81 -9.16 -17.56 -1.34
CA GLY A 81 -8.04 -17.98 -2.18
C GLY A 81 -8.23 -17.73 -3.68
N GLU A 82 -9.35 -17.15 -4.11
CA GLU A 82 -9.52 -16.75 -5.51
C GLU A 82 -8.62 -15.55 -5.85
N PRO A 83 -7.91 -15.54 -6.98
CA PRO A 83 -7.12 -14.39 -7.41
C PRO A 83 -7.99 -13.14 -7.62
N LEU A 84 -7.46 -11.98 -7.23
CA LEU A 84 -8.06 -10.66 -7.46
C LEU A 84 -7.23 -9.78 -8.41
N GLY A 85 -5.94 -10.08 -8.54
CA GLY A 85 -4.99 -9.32 -9.35
C GLY A 85 -3.57 -9.54 -8.85
N PHE A 86 -2.63 -8.75 -9.35
CA PHE A 86 -1.24 -8.80 -8.90
C PHE A 86 -0.55 -7.48 -9.16
N THR A 87 0.57 -7.25 -8.47
CA THR A 87 1.50 -6.18 -8.80
C THR A 87 2.76 -6.70 -9.47
N THR A 88 3.38 -5.84 -10.26
CA THR A 88 4.76 -6.00 -10.73
C THR A 88 5.57 -4.81 -10.24
N GLN A 89 6.89 -4.99 -10.09
CA GLN A 89 7.79 -3.92 -9.73
C GLN A 89 8.91 -3.82 -10.76
N ASP A 90 9.24 -2.58 -11.14
CA ASP A 90 10.37 -2.28 -12.00
C ASP A 90 11.07 -0.99 -11.55
N ALA A 91 12.03 -0.51 -12.36
CA ALA A 91 12.80 0.70 -12.06
C ALA A 91 11.96 1.99 -12.07
N THR A 92 10.75 1.96 -12.64
CA THR A 92 9.84 3.12 -12.71
C THR A 92 8.88 3.15 -11.54
N GLY A 93 8.50 1.98 -11.01
CA GLY A 93 7.73 1.89 -9.79
C GLY A 93 6.95 0.58 -9.67
N THR A 94 5.72 0.68 -9.15
CA THR A 94 4.85 -0.47 -8.91
C THR A 94 3.61 -0.39 -9.79
N THR A 95 3.34 -1.45 -10.53
CA THR A 95 2.17 -1.56 -11.41
C THR A 95 1.16 -2.53 -10.83
N PHE A 96 -0.11 -2.16 -10.79
CA PHE A 96 -1.23 -3.05 -10.48
C PHE A 96 -1.89 -3.55 -11.75
N HIS A 97 -2.10 -4.87 -11.80
CA HIS A 97 -2.75 -5.58 -12.89
C HIS A 97 -4.03 -6.25 -12.38
N ASP A 98 -5.07 -6.21 -13.20
CA ASP A 98 -6.28 -7.00 -12.96
C ASP A 98 -6.05 -8.49 -13.28
N LEU A 99 -7.12 -9.29 -13.15
CA LEU A 99 -7.07 -10.73 -13.43
C LEU A 99 -6.78 -11.09 -14.89
N SER A 100 -7.03 -10.18 -15.82
CA SER A 100 -6.69 -10.36 -17.23
C SER A 100 -5.22 -10.04 -17.52
N GLY A 101 -4.51 -9.46 -16.55
CA GLY A 101 -3.17 -8.90 -16.70
C GLY A 101 -3.16 -7.47 -17.24
N ALA A 102 -4.33 -6.85 -17.43
CA ALA A 102 -4.42 -5.48 -17.91
C ALA A 102 -3.96 -4.51 -16.82
N LEU A 103 -3.24 -3.47 -17.26
CA LEU A 103 -2.86 -2.34 -16.41
C LEU A 103 -4.11 -1.73 -15.79
N SER A 104 -4.14 -1.67 -14.46
CA SER A 104 -5.19 -0.98 -13.69
C SER A 104 -4.71 0.34 -13.09
N MET A 105 -3.44 0.38 -12.69
CA MET A 105 -2.81 1.53 -12.03
C MET A 105 -1.30 1.37 -12.07
N HIS A 106 -0.57 2.48 -12.19
CA HIS A 106 0.88 2.52 -12.02
C HIS A 106 1.27 3.62 -11.04
N LEU A 107 2.05 3.28 -10.03
CA LEU A 107 2.64 4.21 -9.07
C LEU A 107 4.10 4.41 -9.45
N GLU A 108 4.41 5.56 -10.06
CA GLU A 108 5.78 5.97 -10.33
C GLU A 108 6.48 6.37 -9.04
N GLN A 109 7.70 5.87 -8.85
CA GLN A 109 8.51 6.22 -7.69
C GLN A 109 9.07 7.65 -7.83
N GLY A 110 8.84 8.48 -6.81
CA GLY A 110 9.53 9.77 -6.71
C GLY A 110 11.00 9.61 -6.35
N ASN A 111 11.81 10.65 -6.54
CA ASN A 111 13.26 10.57 -6.34
C ASN A 111 13.75 11.03 -4.95
N ALA A 112 12.85 11.11 -3.95
CA ALA A 112 13.16 11.62 -2.62
C ALA A 112 14.39 10.97 -1.99
N SER A 113 14.46 9.63 -2.03
CA SER A 113 15.58 8.86 -1.48
C SER A 113 16.90 9.19 -2.18
N THR A 114 16.86 9.46 -3.49
CA THR A 114 18.03 9.91 -4.25
C THR A 114 18.48 11.30 -3.79
N ILE A 115 17.54 12.26 -3.69
CA ILE A 115 17.86 13.62 -3.20
C ILE A 115 18.51 13.58 -1.82
N LEU A 116 17.99 12.76 -0.90
CA LEU A 116 18.50 12.63 0.47
C LEU A 116 19.86 11.92 0.57
N SER A 117 20.29 11.22 -0.48
CA SER A 117 21.60 10.54 -0.53
C SER A 117 22.75 11.43 -0.99
N PHE A 118 22.47 12.62 -1.53
CA PHE A 118 23.50 13.58 -1.90
C PHE A 118 24.20 14.18 -0.67
N GLN A 119 25.43 14.64 -0.86
CA GLN A 119 26.18 15.31 0.20
C GLN A 119 25.51 16.61 0.69
N ASP A 120 24.82 17.33 -0.21
CA ASP A 120 23.98 18.49 0.11
C ASP A 120 22.60 18.37 -0.57
N PRO A 121 21.61 17.74 0.09
CA PRO A 121 20.28 17.54 -0.48
C PRO A 121 19.55 18.84 -0.86
N LEU A 122 19.81 19.94 -0.16
CA LEU A 122 19.11 21.22 -0.40
C LEU A 122 19.53 21.85 -1.74
N SER A 123 20.76 21.60 -2.18
CA SER A 123 21.24 22.04 -3.49
C SER A 123 20.55 21.34 -4.68
N HIS A 124 19.85 20.23 -4.42
CA HIS A 124 19.19 19.41 -5.44
C HIS A 124 17.66 19.52 -5.39
N VAL A 125 17.10 20.43 -4.58
CA VAL A 125 15.64 20.57 -4.39
C VAL A 125 14.90 20.83 -5.71
N ASP A 126 15.51 21.56 -6.64
CA ASP A 126 14.92 21.88 -7.96
C ASP A 126 14.80 20.65 -8.88
N SER A 127 15.50 19.56 -8.57
CA SER A 127 15.42 18.29 -9.30
C SER A 127 14.47 17.28 -8.65
N TYR A 128 13.76 17.67 -7.59
CA TYR A 128 12.84 16.79 -6.89
C TYR A 128 11.63 16.40 -7.76
N VAL A 129 11.33 15.10 -7.81
CA VAL A 129 10.20 14.52 -8.52
C VAL A 129 9.30 13.82 -7.50
N LEU A 130 8.04 14.23 -7.47
CA LEU A 130 7.01 13.62 -6.64
C LEU A 130 6.61 12.25 -7.22
N PRO A 131 6.33 11.26 -6.35
CA PRO A 131 5.65 10.04 -6.77
C PRO A 131 4.34 10.39 -7.47
N THR A 132 4.04 9.70 -8.57
CA THR A 132 2.87 9.99 -9.41
C THR A 132 2.02 8.75 -9.59
N LEU A 133 0.70 8.91 -9.44
CA LEU A 133 -0.27 7.85 -9.69
C LEU A 133 -0.86 8.01 -11.10
N ILE A 134 -0.76 6.96 -11.90
CA ILE A 134 -1.29 6.88 -13.27
C ILE A 134 -2.39 5.81 -13.31
N LEU A 135 -3.55 6.16 -13.87
CA LEU A 135 -4.73 5.29 -14.03
C LEU A 135 -4.94 4.92 -15.49
#